data_AF-A0A5B0KML5-F1
#
_entry.id   AF-A0A5B0KML5-F1
#
_cell.length_a   1.000
_cell.length_b   1.000
_cell.length_c   1.000
_cell.angle_alpha   90.00
_cell.angle_beta   90.00
_cell.angle_gamma   90.00
#
_symmetry.space_group_name_H-M   'P 1'
#
loop_
_entity.id
_entity.type
_entity.pdbx_description
1 polymer ?
#
loop_
_entity_poly.entity_id
_entity_poly.type
_entity_poly.pdbx_seq_one_letter_code
_entity_poly.pdbx_strand_id
1 'polypeptide(L)'
;MAHPSKISAEQSAAFREIARELVQTDRWNRKNGKNQDFAGAIRRALEKAYLLGRQDSLDGSPHPAPEPNAHAPNAPMNWLLIPPRPREAFACICRWSLGGKVRFPDEPWPFLEKRDALYRNPYWVVFTVDTRKNVKPLFPDGQSYGDRTIQPLLKLGLLAEIDDAKTPSLMLTGKGAATWWQKVAESGDF
;
A
#
# COMPACT_ATOMS: atom_id res chain seq x y z
N MET A 1 -34.89 -10.40 -15.71
CA MET A 1 -34.34 -10.28 -14.35
C MET A 1 -32.83 -10.12 -14.49
N ALA A 2 -32.29 -8.94 -14.18
CA ALA A 2 -30.85 -8.69 -14.26
C ALA A 2 -30.14 -9.48 -13.15
N HIS A 3 -29.12 -10.26 -13.52
CA HIS A 3 -28.27 -10.93 -12.53
C HIS A 3 -27.57 -9.89 -11.65
N PRO A 4 -27.43 -10.13 -10.33
CA PRO A 4 -26.63 -9.23 -9.49
C PRO A 4 -25.19 -9.24 -10.02
N SER A 5 -24.75 -8.09 -10.52
CA SER A 5 -23.36 -7.86 -10.90
C SER A 5 -22.48 -8.19 -9.69
N LYS A 6 -21.47 -9.05 -9.90
CA LYS A 6 -20.48 -9.35 -8.86
C LYS A 6 -19.83 -8.04 -8.40
N ILE A 7 -19.73 -7.85 -7.08
CA ILE A 7 -19.00 -6.73 -6.48
C ILE A 7 -17.58 -6.68 -7.05
N SER A 8 -17.12 -5.52 -7.50
CA SER A 8 -15.77 -5.35 -8.05
C SER A 8 -14.69 -5.58 -6.97
N ALA A 9 -13.46 -5.88 -7.39
CA ALA A 9 -12.35 -6.04 -6.45
C ALA A 9 -12.10 -4.76 -5.61
N GLU A 10 -12.29 -3.59 -6.23
CA GLU A 10 -12.12 -2.29 -5.58
C GLU A 10 -13.23 -2.02 -4.57
N GLN A 11 -14.49 -2.29 -4.92
CA GLN A 11 -15.63 -2.19 -4.00
C GLN A 11 -15.46 -3.14 -2.82
N SER A 12 -15.01 -4.37 -3.07
CA SER A 12 -14.70 -5.32 -2.00
C SER A 12 -13.55 -4.84 -1.11
N ALA A 13 -12.51 -4.21 -1.68
CA ALA A 13 -11.41 -3.64 -0.92
C ALA A 13 -11.86 -2.47 -0.04
N ALA A 14 -12.65 -1.54 -0.59
CA ALA A 14 -13.23 -0.41 0.15
C ALA A 14 -14.11 -0.90 1.31
N PHE A 15 -14.97 -1.89 1.07
CA PHE A 15 -15.80 -2.49 2.11
C PHE A 15 -14.96 -3.09 3.25
N ARG A 16 -13.87 -3.78 2.93
CA ARG A 16 -12.96 -4.36 3.93
C ARG A 16 -12.24 -3.28 4.76
N GLU A 17 -11.94 -2.12 4.20
CA GLU A 17 -11.35 -1.01 4.97
C GLU A 17 -12.36 -0.44 5.97
N ILE A 18 -13.61 -0.20 5.56
CA ILE A 18 -14.67 0.25 6.47
C ILE A 18 -14.84 -0.74 7.64
N ALA A 19 -14.88 -2.05 7.33
CA ALA A 19 -14.98 -3.07 8.35
C ALA A 19 -13.78 -3.07 9.31
N ARG A 20 -12.55 -2.86 8.80
CA ARG A 20 -11.34 -2.77 9.63
C ARG A 20 -11.38 -1.55 10.53
N GLU A 21 -11.74 -0.39 9.99
CA GLU A 21 -11.84 0.86 10.74
C GLU A 21 -12.81 0.69 11.91
N LEU A 22 -14.01 0.18 11.66
CA LEU A 22 -15.01 -0.11 12.70
C LEU A 22 -14.44 -0.97 13.83
N VAL A 23 -13.79 -2.10 13.49
CA VAL A 23 -13.21 -3.02 14.48
C VAL A 23 -12.03 -2.39 15.22
N GLN A 24 -11.18 -1.62 14.54
CA GLN A 24 -10.06 -0.93 15.17
C GLN A 24 -10.54 0.13 16.15
N THR A 25 -11.53 0.94 15.77
CA THR A 25 -12.13 1.96 16.64
C THR A 25 -12.78 1.32 17.86
N ASP A 26 -13.54 0.22 17.71
CA ASP A 26 -14.14 -0.51 18.83
C ASP A 26 -13.07 -1.06 19.79
N ARG A 27 -12.02 -1.73 19.26
CA ARG A 27 -10.91 -2.24 20.08
C ARG A 27 -10.20 -1.12 20.83
N TRP A 28 -9.95 0.01 20.16
CA TRP A 28 -9.29 1.17 20.78
C TRP A 28 -10.17 1.78 21.88
N ASN A 29 -11.47 1.94 21.65
CA ASN A 29 -12.40 2.47 22.64
C ASN A 29 -12.49 1.57 23.87
N ARG A 30 -12.63 0.25 23.69
CA ARG A 30 -12.63 -0.73 24.80
C ARG A 30 -11.33 -0.67 25.60
N LYS A 31 -10.18 -0.60 24.93
CA LYS A 31 -8.88 -0.49 25.60
C LYS A 31 -8.77 0.77 26.45
N ASN A 32 -9.41 1.86 26.04
CA ASN A 32 -9.38 3.15 26.73
C ASN A 32 -10.60 3.38 27.64
N GLY A 33 -11.38 2.34 27.94
CA GLY A 33 -12.56 2.45 28.82
C GLY A 33 -13.70 3.30 28.26
N LYS A 34 -13.69 3.61 26.96
CA LYS A 34 -14.74 4.37 26.29
C LYS A 34 -15.83 3.42 25.82
N ASN A 35 -17.08 3.74 26.15
CA ASN A 35 -18.22 3.03 25.60
C ASN A 35 -18.51 3.57 24.18
N GLN A 36 -18.68 2.69 23.21
CA GLN A 36 -19.03 3.05 21.84
C GLN A 36 -20.31 2.31 21.44
N ASP A 37 -21.22 3.03 20.79
CA ASP A 37 -22.34 2.43 20.06
C ASP A 37 -21.84 1.78 18.76
N PHE A 38 -21.28 0.58 18.90
CA PHE A 38 -20.77 -0.21 17.77
C PHE A 38 -21.89 -0.65 16.83
N ALA A 39 -23.07 -0.99 17.37
CA ALA A 39 -24.23 -1.37 16.58
C ALA A 39 -24.70 -0.21 15.69
N GLY A 40 -24.78 1.01 16.22
CA GLY A 40 -25.09 2.21 15.44
C GLY A 40 -24.01 2.55 14.41
N ALA A 41 -22.74 2.25 14.68
CA ALA A 41 -21.67 2.42 13.71
C ALA A 41 -21.80 1.45 12.52
N ILE A 42 -22.16 0.19 12.78
CA ILE A 42 -22.50 -0.78 11.73
C ILE A 42 -23.71 -0.30 10.92
N ARG A 43 -24.80 0.12 11.58
CA ARG A 43 -26.00 0.62 10.90
C ARG A 43 -25.67 1.76 9.94
N ARG A 44 -24.90 2.76 10.41
CA ARG A 44 -24.48 3.90 9.57
C ARG A 44 -23.62 3.46 8.38
N ALA A 45 -22.73 2.50 8.57
CA ALA A 45 -21.92 1.95 7.48
C ALA A 45 -22.78 1.24 6.42
N LEU A 46 -23.78 0.46 6.85
CA LEU A 46 -24.73 -0.20 5.95
C LEU A 46 -25.62 0.79 5.21
N GLU A 47 -26.14 1.82 5.89
CA GLU A 47 -26.92 2.89 5.27
C GLU A 47 -26.12 3.63 4.20
N LYS A 48 -24.87 3.98 4.51
CA LYS A 48 -23.97 4.62 3.55
C LYS A 48 -23.73 3.74 2.31
N ALA A 49 -23.46 2.45 2.51
CA ALA A 49 -23.24 1.51 1.40
C ALA A 49 -24.50 1.34 0.54
N TYR A 50 -25.69 1.30 1.15
CA TYR A 50 -26.96 1.24 0.44
C TYR A 50 -27.23 2.50 -0.40
N LEU A 51 -27.02 3.68 0.19
CA LEU A 51 -27.20 4.95 -0.53
C LEU A 51 -26.24 5.07 -1.71
N LEU A 52 -24.97 4.67 -1.53
CA LEU A 52 -23.97 4.65 -2.59
C LEU A 52 -24.40 3.74 -3.76
N GLY A 53 -24.77 2.48 -3.46
CA GLY A 53 -25.22 1.55 -4.50
C GLY A 53 -26.53 1.99 -5.19
N ARG A 54 -27.40 2.71 -4.48
CA ARG A 54 -28.61 3.30 -5.06
C ARG A 54 -28.29 4.48 -5.99
N GLN A 55 -27.33 5.34 -5.63
CA GLN A 55 -26.86 6.42 -6.51
C GLN A 55 -26.23 5.84 -7.77
N ASP A 56 -25.34 4.86 -7.65
CA ASP A 56 -24.70 4.17 -8.79
C ASP A 56 -25.74 3.56 -9.75
N SER A 57 -26.83 2.99 -9.21
CA SER A 57 -27.93 2.43 -10.01
C SER A 57 -28.83 3.48 -10.67
N LEU A 58 -28.93 4.69 -10.12
CA LEU A 58 -29.79 5.77 -10.63
C LEU A 58 -29.07 6.60 -11.70
N ASP A 59 -27.78 6.86 -11.49
CA ASP A 59 -26.98 7.64 -12.43
C ASP A 59 -26.66 6.86 -13.71
N GLY A 60 -26.95 5.55 -13.74
CA GLY A 60 -26.71 4.68 -14.89
C GLY A 60 -25.24 4.64 -15.31
N SER A 61 -24.35 5.22 -14.50
CA SER A 61 -22.93 5.32 -14.78
C SER A 61 -22.40 3.91 -14.85
N PRO A 62 -22.01 3.43 -16.04
CA PRO A 62 -21.13 2.27 -16.10
C PRO A 62 -19.97 2.64 -15.20
N HIS A 63 -19.62 1.76 -14.26
CA HIS A 63 -18.31 1.87 -13.60
C HIS A 63 -17.31 2.24 -14.69
N PRO A 64 -16.53 3.34 -14.53
CA PRO A 64 -15.59 3.73 -15.56
C PRO A 64 -14.81 2.48 -15.91
N ALA A 65 -14.98 2.04 -17.17
CA ALA A 65 -14.19 0.93 -17.68
C ALA A 65 -12.74 1.28 -17.33
N PRO A 66 -11.94 0.31 -16.84
CA PRO A 66 -10.56 0.59 -16.49
C PRO A 66 -9.95 1.41 -17.62
N GLU A 67 -9.47 2.62 -17.30
CA GLU A 67 -8.97 3.56 -18.28
C GLU A 67 -8.09 2.80 -19.28
N PRO A 68 -8.10 3.13 -20.58
CA PRO A 68 -7.33 2.40 -21.59
C PRO A 68 -5.82 2.25 -21.25
N ASN A 69 -5.32 3.08 -20.33
CA ASN A 69 -3.97 3.05 -19.79
C ASN A 69 -3.75 2.12 -18.58
N ALA A 70 -4.77 1.44 -18.05
CA ALA A 70 -4.68 0.53 -16.90
C ALA A 70 -3.77 -0.68 -17.16
N HIS A 71 -3.46 -0.96 -18.44
CA HIS A 71 -2.53 -2.00 -18.87
C HIS A 71 -1.14 -1.46 -19.27
N ALA A 72 -0.88 -0.15 -19.15
CA ALA A 72 0.45 0.36 -19.37
C ALA A 72 1.41 -0.22 -18.31
N PRO A 73 2.66 -0.58 -18.67
CA PRO A 73 3.59 -1.27 -17.77
C PRO A 73 3.89 -0.52 -16.46
N ASN A 74 3.67 0.81 -16.43
CA ASN A 74 3.83 1.66 -15.26
C ASN A 74 2.52 2.31 -14.78
N ALA A 75 1.36 1.79 -15.19
CA ALA A 75 0.08 2.31 -14.76
C ALA A 75 -0.06 2.17 -13.24
N PRO A 76 -0.38 3.26 -12.50
CA PRO A 76 -0.54 3.18 -11.07
C PRO A 76 -1.73 2.27 -10.72
N MET A 77 -1.64 1.59 -9.57
CA MET A 77 -2.73 0.72 -9.11
C MET A 77 -3.52 1.38 -7.99
N ASN A 78 -4.80 1.01 -7.86
CA ASN A 78 -5.62 1.47 -6.76
C ASN A 78 -4.99 1.07 -5.40
N TRP A 79 -4.74 2.07 -4.56
CA TRP A 79 -4.08 1.93 -3.25
C TRP A 79 -4.76 0.90 -2.34
N LEU A 80 -6.07 0.78 -2.43
CA LEU A 80 -6.88 -0.13 -1.61
C LEU A 80 -6.65 -1.61 -1.96
N LEU A 81 -6.13 -1.91 -3.15
CA LEU A 81 -5.82 -3.28 -3.56
C LEU A 81 -4.54 -3.81 -2.89
N ILE A 82 -3.68 -2.94 -2.38
CA ILE A 82 -2.51 -3.34 -1.60
C ILE A 82 -3.00 -3.82 -0.22
N PRO A 83 -2.65 -5.03 0.25
CA PRO A 83 -3.09 -5.49 1.56
C PRO A 83 -2.57 -4.58 2.69
N PRO A 84 -3.29 -4.39 3.83
CA PRO A 84 -2.99 -3.32 4.78
C PRO A 84 -1.56 -3.31 5.32
N ARG A 85 -1.06 -4.47 5.78
CA ARG A 85 0.28 -4.56 6.36
C ARG A 85 1.39 -4.32 5.32
N PRO A 86 1.35 -4.94 4.12
CA PRO A 86 2.18 -4.53 2.98
C PRO A 86 2.04 -3.05 2.59
N ARG A 87 0.83 -2.49 2.64
CA ARG A 87 0.53 -1.10 2.27
C ARG A 87 1.23 -0.11 3.21
N GLU A 88 1.21 -0.34 4.51
CA GLU A 88 1.95 0.45 5.50
C GLU A 88 3.47 0.41 5.25
N ALA A 89 4.01 -0.80 5.02
CA ALA A 89 5.43 -0.97 4.70
C ALA A 89 5.80 -0.27 3.39
N PHE A 90 4.95 -0.40 2.36
CA PHE A 90 5.14 0.23 1.07
C PHE A 90 5.13 1.75 1.15
N ALA A 91 4.21 2.34 1.91
CA ALA A 91 4.18 3.77 2.17
C ALA A 91 5.49 4.25 2.83
N CYS A 92 5.99 3.51 3.82
CA CYS A 92 7.25 3.82 4.47
C CYS A 92 8.44 3.73 3.49
N ILE A 93 8.54 2.64 2.72
CA ILE A 93 9.57 2.47 1.68
C ILE A 93 9.50 3.62 0.68
N CYS A 94 8.32 3.96 0.16
CA CYS A 94 8.13 5.01 -0.83
C CYS A 94 8.49 6.39 -0.28
N ARG A 95 7.98 6.75 0.90
CA ARG A 95 8.30 8.04 1.55
C ARG A 95 9.82 8.22 1.65
N TRP A 96 10.53 7.24 2.18
CA TRP A 96 11.97 7.36 2.35
C TRP A 96 12.78 7.22 1.05
N SER A 97 12.27 6.48 0.07
CA SER A 97 12.96 6.27 -1.21
C SER A 97 12.71 7.37 -2.23
N LEU A 98 11.55 8.03 -2.16
CA LEU A 98 11.07 9.02 -3.14
C LEU A 98 10.98 10.45 -2.59
N GLY A 99 10.87 10.67 -1.27
CA GLY A 99 10.52 11.99 -0.74
C GLY A 99 10.80 12.20 0.75
N GLY A 100 11.94 12.83 1.04
CA GLY A 100 12.23 13.38 2.38
C GLY A 100 13.52 14.19 2.50
N LYS A 101 14.49 13.99 1.60
CA LYS A 101 15.69 14.84 1.47
C LYS A 101 16.00 15.07 -0.01
N VAL A 102 16.64 16.21 -0.29
CA VAL A 102 17.26 16.49 -1.60
C VAL A 102 18.11 15.28 -1.97
N ARG A 103 17.67 14.54 -2.98
CA ARG A 103 18.46 13.46 -3.54
C ARG A 103 19.37 14.08 -4.58
N PHE A 104 20.67 13.83 -4.46
CA PHE A 104 21.60 14.29 -5.48
C PHE A 104 21.34 13.51 -6.78
N PRO A 105 21.41 14.14 -7.96
CA PRO A 105 21.14 13.49 -9.24
C PRO A 105 21.90 12.18 -9.47
N ASP A 106 23.08 12.07 -8.84
CA ASP A 106 24.00 10.93 -9.01
C ASP A 106 23.87 9.85 -7.92
N GLU A 107 22.97 10.00 -6.94
CA GLU A 107 22.78 9.00 -5.90
C GLU A 107 21.93 7.81 -6.39
N PRO A 108 22.43 6.56 -6.27
CA PRO A 108 21.67 5.36 -6.62
C PRO A 108 20.31 5.31 -5.93
N TRP A 109 19.34 4.67 -6.60
CA TRP A 109 18.03 4.45 -5.97
C TRP A 109 18.18 3.56 -4.74
N PRO A 110 17.50 3.89 -3.63
CA PRO A 110 17.43 2.98 -2.50
C PRO A 110 16.91 1.61 -2.96
N PHE A 111 17.47 0.57 -2.38
CA PHE A 111 17.15 -0.82 -2.68
C PHE A 111 16.89 -1.59 -1.39
N LEU A 112 16.08 -2.63 -1.46
CA LEU A 112 15.89 -3.56 -0.36
C LEU A 112 16.88 -4.69 -0.53
N GLU A 113 17.53 -5.10 0.54
CA GLU A 113 18.37 -6.29 0.55
C GLU A 113 17.88 -7.27 1.62
N LYS A 114 17.85 -8.55 1.28
CA LYS A 114 17.51 -9.61 2.22
C LYS A 114 18.71 -9.86 3.14
N ARG A 115 18.47 -9.81 4.45
CA ARG A 115 19.42 -10.09 5.50
C ARG A 115 19.02 -11.36 6.24
N ASP A 116 20.00 -12.21 6.47
CA ASP A 116 19.87 -13.34 7.37
C ASP A 116 19.98 -12.87 8.82
N ALA A 117 19.32 -13.60 9.71
CA ALA A 117 19.46 -13.43 11.14
C ALA A 117 19.80 -14.78 11.77
N LEU A 118 20.85 -14.82 12.60
CA LEU A 118 21.29 -16.04 13.29
C LEU A 118 20.16 -16.75 14.07
N TYR A 119 19.15 -16.01 14.55
CA TYR A 119 18.06 -16.53 15.38
C TYR A 119 16.67 -15.98 15.01
N ARG A 120 16.50 -15.39 13.82
CA ARG A 120 15.21 -14.89 13.33
C ARG A 120 14.99 -15.30 11.89
N ASN A 121 13.72 -15.24 11.46
CA ASN A 121 13.41 -15.34 10.05
C ASN A 121 14.14 -14.23 9.28
N PRO A 122 14.63 -14.53 8.05
CA PRO A 122 15.20 -13.51 7.17
C PRO A 122 14.28 -12.31 7.01
N TYR A 123 14.89 -11.15 6.87
CA TYR A 123 14.19 -9.87 6.80
C TYR A 123 14.80 -8.97 5.73
N TRP A 124 14.00 -8.04 5.26
CA TRP A 124 14.36 -7.05 4.27
C TRP A 124 14.67 -5.73 4.95
N VAL A 125 15.77 -5.11 4.55
CA VAL A 125 16.17 -3.77 5.00
C VAL A 125 16.34 -2.89 3.77
N VAL A 126 15.86 -1.65 3.85
CA VAL A 126 16.12 -0.67 2.80
C VAL A 126 17.49 -0.05 3.03
N PHE A 127 18.32 -0.06 2.00
CA PHE A 127 19.64 0.54 1.94
C PHE A 127 19.64 1.72 0.98
N THR A 128 20.53 2.67 1.24
CA THR A 128 20.88 3.75 0.32
C THR A 128 22.39 3.79 0.15
N VAL A 129 22.83 4.39 -0.95
CA VAL A 129 24.24 4.58 -1.28
C VAL A 129 24.55 6.07 -1.16
N ASP A 130 25.52 6.42 -0.33
CA ASP A 130 25.95 7.82 -0.20
C ASP A 130 26.86 8.27 -1.36
N THR A 131 27.18 9.57 -1.39
CA THR A 131 28.10 10.16 -2.38
C THR A 131 29.50 9.54 -2.41
N ARG A 132 29.90 8.81 -1.36
CA ARG A 132 31.18 8.08 -1.26
C ARG A 132 31.03 6.59 -1.61
N LYS A 133 29.88 6.19 -2.15
CA LYS A 133 29.52 4.80 -2.50
C LYS A 133 29.42 3.85 -1.30
N ASN A 134 29.23 4.37 -0.09
CA ASN A 134 28.98 3.51 1.07
C ASN A 134 27.51 3.11 1.14
N VAL A 135 27.29 1.81 1.28
CA VAL A 135 25.95 1.24 1.51
C VAL A 135 25.61 1.38 2.99
N LYS A 136 24.51 2.05 3.30
CA LYS A 136 24.01 2.21 4.68
C LYS A 136 22.51 1.99 4.78
N PRO A 137 21.99 1.50 5.91
CA PRO A 137 20.55 1.40 6.12
C PRO A 137 19.89 2.78 5.94
N LEU A 138 18.79 2.81 5.22
CA LEU A 138 17.99 4.02 5.02
C LEU A 138 17.30 4.44 6.33
N PHE A 139 16.96 3.46 7.17
CA PHE A 139 16.33 3.63 8.48
C PHE A 139 17.37 3.49 9.59
N PRO A 140 17.78 4.59 10.25
CA PRO A 140 18.79 4.55 11.31
C PRO A 140 18.38 3.71 12.52
N ASP A 141 17.07 3.58 12.73
CA ASP A 141 16.37 2.85 13.77
C ASP A 141 16.18 1.35 13.46
N GLY A 142 16.68 0.86 12.31
CA GLY A 142 16.71 -0.56 12.00
C GLY A 142 15.37 -1.15 11.57
N GLN A 143 14.47 -0.32 11.01
CA GLN A 143 13.21 -0.76 10.42
C GLN A 143 13.47 -1.90 9.41
N SER A 144 12.77 -3.02 9.62
CA SER A 144 12.89 -4.24 8.82
C SER A 144 11.54 -4.84 8.49
N TYR A 145 11.48 -5.60 7.40
CA TYR A 145 10.24 -6.22 6.91
C TYR A 145 10.42 -7.71 6.65
N GLY A 146 9.48 -8.54 7.10
CA GLY A 146 9.51 -9.97 6.79
C GLY A 146 8.98 -10.28 5.39
N ASP A 147 9.26 -11.48 4.87
CA ASP A 147 8.80 -11.94 3.55
C ASP A 147 7.28 -11.81 3.37
N ARG A 148 6.48 -12.10 4.42
CA ARG A 148 5.01 -11.98 4.36
C ARG A 148 4.52 -10.55 4.08
N THR A 149 5.34 -9.54 4.37
CA THR A 149 5.06 -8.14 4.07
C THR A 149 5.51 -7.76 2.66
N ILE A 150 6.67 -8.27 2.22
CA ILE A 150 7.31 -7.89 0.95
C ILE A 150 6.75 -8.67 -0.26
N GLN A 151 6.47 -9.96 -0.10
CA GLN A 151 6.00 -10.83 -1.18
C GLN A 151 4.72 -10.33 -1.88
N PRO A 152 3.71 -9.77 -1.17
CA PRO A 152 2.57 -9.13 -1.84
C PRO A 152 2.98 -7.95 -2.73
N LEU A 153 3.97 -7.16 -2.34
CA LEU A 153 4.43 -5.99 -3.12
C LEU A 153 5.15 -6.43 -4.41
N LEU A 154 5.92 -7.52 -4.35
CA LEU A 154 6.51 -8.15 -5.53
C LEU A 154 5.44 -8.69 -6.49
N LYS A 155 4.47 -9.44 -5.97
CA LYS A 155 3.36 -10.00 -6.77
C LYS A 155 2.51 -8.92 -7.45
N LEU A 156 2.39 -7.75 -6.84
CA LEU A 156 1.67 -6.60 -7.40
C LEU A 156 2.51 -5.79 -8.40
N GLY A 157 3.81 -6.11 -8.55
CA GLY A 157 4.74 -5.39 -9.42
C GLY A 157 5.13 -4.01 -8.89
N LEU A 158 4.97 -3.77 -7.59
CA LEU A 158 5.36 -2.50 -6.94
C LEU A 158 6.85 -2.50 -6.58
N LEU A 159 7.42 -3.69 -6.36
CA LEU A 159 8.85 -3.95 -6.24
C LEU A 159 9.26 -4.94 -7.33
N ALA A 160 10.53 -4.91 -7.72
CA ALA A 160 11.13 -5.86 -8.65
C ALA A 160 12.49 -6.33 -8.12
N GLU A 161 12.88 -7.55 -8.49
CA GLU A 161 14.21 -8.08 -8.19
C GLU A 161 15.27 -7.30 -8.98
N ILE A 162 16.46 -7.17 -8.39
CA ILE A 162 17.64 -6.61 -9.05
C ILE A 162 18.45 -7.79 -9.58
N ASP A 163 18.58 -7.87 -10.90
CA ASP A 163 19.39 -8.90 -11.55
C ASP A 163 20.87 -8.78 -11.14
N ASP A 164 21.58 -9.92 -11.13
CA ASP A 164 23.01 -10.02 -10.83
C ASP A 164 23.46 -9.50 -9.45
N ALA A 165 22.54 -9.31 -8.51
CA ALA A 165 22.88 -8.96 -7.13
C ALA A 165 23.48 -10.16 -6.39
N LYS A 166 24.56 -9.93 -5.63
CA LYS A 166 25.21 -10.97 -4.79
C LYS A 166 24.29 -11.53 -3.71
N THR A 167 23.31 -10.74 -3.29
CA THR A 167 22.29 -11.06 -2.29
C THR A 167 20.92 -10.70 -2.86
N PRO A 168 19.84 -11.44 -2.51
CA PRO A 168 18.50 -11.12 -2.98
C PRO A 168 18.16 -9.67 -2.68
N SER A 169 18.00 -8.89 -3.75
CA SER A 169 17.84 -7.45 -3.67
C SER A 169 16.64 -7.02 -4.51
N LEU A 170 15.90 -6.03 -4.04
CA LEU A 170 14.72 -5.48 -4.73
C LEU A 170 14.86 -3.98 -4.91
N MET A 171 14.25 -3.45 -5.96
CA MET A 171 14.10 -2.02 -6.19
C MET A 171 12.63 -1.63 -6.33
N LEU A 172 12.35 -0.35 -6.11
CA LEU A 172 11.05 0.24 -6.40
C LEU A 172 10.85 0.31 -7.92
N THR A 173 9.70 -0.14 -8.42
CA THR A 173 9.38 -0.08 -9.86
C THR A 173 8.78 1.26 -10.26
N GLY A 174 8.74 1.54 -11.56
CA GLY A 174 8.01 2.69 -12.10
C GLY A 174 6.53 2.67 -11.72
N LYS A 175 5.88 1.50 -11.82
CA LYS A 175 4.51 1.26 -11.31
C LYS A 175 4.37 1.59 -9.82
N GLY A 176 5.35 1.17 -9.00
CA GLY A 176 5.37 1.44 -7.57
C GLY A 176 5.43 2.94 -7.27
N ALA A 177 6.36 3.64 -7.92
CA ALA A 177 6.50 5.10 -7.78
C ALA A 177 5.24 5.83 -8.24
N ALA A 178 4.67 5.47 -9.40
CA ALA A 178 3.43 6.07 -9.90
C ALA A 178 2.25 5.85 -8.94
N THR A 179 2.12 4.64 -8.40
CA THR A 179 1.09 4.30 -7.40
C THR A 179 1.21 5.16 -6.15
N TRP A 180 2.44 5.39 -5.66
CA TRP A 180 2.68 6.26 -4.52
C TRP A 180 2.30 7.72 -4.82
N TRP A 181 2.72 8.26 -5.95
CA TRP A 181 2.43 9.65 -6.29
C TRP A 181 0.94 9.91 -6.53
N GLN A 182 0.23 8.95 -7.14
CA GLN A 182 -1.23 9.02 -7.22
C GLN A 182 -1.84 9.10 -5.82
N LYS A 183 -1.41 8.23 -4.90
CA LYS A 183 -1.92 8.26 -3.52
C LYS A 183 -1.62 9.60 -2.83
N VAL A 184 -0.40 10.14 -2.96
CA VAL A 184 -0.04 11.45 -2.39
C VAL A 184 -0.95 12.55 -2.95
N ALA A 185 -1.17 12.58 -4.27
CA ALA A 185 -2.05 13.55 -4.91
C ALA A 185 -3.51 13.46 -4.42
N GLU A 186 -4.02 12.25 -4.21
CA GLU A 186 -5.36 12.01 -3.66
C GLU A 186 -5.50 12.39 -2.18
N SER A 187 -4.41 12.35 -1.41
CA SER A 187 -4.42 12.57 0.05
C SER A 187 -4.16 14.03 0.43
N GLY A 188 -3.42 14.78 -0.41
CA GLY A 188 -2.91 16.10 -0.07
C GLY A 188 -1.73 16.09 0.92
N ASP A 189 -1.26 14.91 1.36
CA ASP A 189 -0.19 14.74 2.34
C ASP A 189 1.17 14.54 1.64
N PHE A 190 2.10 15.48 1.83
CA PHE A 190 3.54 15.30 1.58
C PHE A 190 4.24 14.94 2.91
#